data_AF-A0A3C0DTP2-F1
#
_entry.id   AF-A0A3C0DTP2-F1
#
_cell.length_a   1.000
_cell.length_b   1.000
_cell.length_c   1.000
_cell.angle_alpha   90.00
_cell.angle_beta   90.00
_cell.angle_gamma   90.00
#
_symmetry.space_group_name_H-M   'P 1'
#
loop_
_entity.id
_entity.type
_entity.pdbx_description
1 polymer ?
#
loop_
_entity_poly.entity_id
_entity_poly.type
_entity_poly.pdbx_seq_one_letter_code
_entity_poly.pdbx_strand_id
1 'polypeptide(L)'
;MQLIDYVVLFLYFAIMAGIGFWLMRKQKRQEDFFMGGRSFGKLMQTFAAFGAGTGSADPVNTARGTFTNGMSGMWGVMYWLFVTPVYWISAVWYRRMRCMTLGDWFVERYESKRIGVAYALFGCFYYMVYGAMLFTAIGKVAAPLMGDTLFGMPLQYTLLPIIAVIVITYGLLGGIAAAYWTDLIQGICIILLSVLLIPFGLSAVVEKFGKNDDGLIDGFRIMHEQLGEEAFTIIGGSTASEFP
;
A
#
# COMPACT_ATOMS: atom_id res chain seq x y z
N MET A 1 -12.90 -9.48 17.28
CA MET A 1 -12.57 -8.08 17.57
C MET A 1 -12.99 -7.75 19.00
N GLN A 2 -12.04 -7.33 19.83
CA GLN A 2 -12.31 -6.78 21.16
C GLN A 2 -12.64 -5.29 21.05
N LEU A 3 -13.24 -4.70 22.10
CA LEU A 3 -13.58 -3.27 22.13
C LEU A 3 -12.35 -2.38 21.86
N ILE A 4 -11.18 -2.82 22.32
CA ILE A 4 -9.93 -2.08 22.16
C ILE A 4 -9.53 -1.94 20.68
N ASP A 5 -9.81 -2.95 19.85
CA ASP A 5 -9.49 -2.94 18.42
C ASP A 5 -10.27 -1.84 17.70
N TYR A 6 -11.57 -1.70 18.03
CA TYR A 6 -12.42 -0.66 17.46
C TYR A 6 -11.99 0.75 17.88
N VAL A 7 -11.56 0.92 19.14
CA VAL A 7 -11.05 2.20 19.64
C VAL A 7 -9.76 2.60 18.92
N VAL A 8 -8.83 1.66 18.73
CA VAL A 8 -7.58 1.91 18.00
C VAL A 8 -7.85 2.28 16.55
N LEU A 9 -8.75 1.55 15.86
CA LEU A 9 -9.14 1.87 14.48
C LEU A 9 -9.80 3.24 14.36
N PHE A 10 -10.72 3.57 15.27
CA PHE A 10 -11.37 4.88 15.29
C PHE A 10 -10.37 6.01 15.49
N LEU A 11 -9.46 5.88 16.46
CA LEU A 11 -8.40 6.86 16.71
C LEU A 11 -7.50 7.03 15.49
N TYR A 12 -7.12 5.93 14.83
CA TYR A 12 -6.32 5.97 13.61
C TYR A 12 -7.03 6.78 12.50
N PHE A 13 -8.27 6.45 12.16
CA PHE A 13 -9.01 7.20 11.14
C PHE A 13 -9.25 8.66 11.53
N ALA A 14 -9.50 8.94 12.81
CA ALA A 14 -9.67 10.30 13.32
C ALA A 14 -8.39 11.14 13.20
N ILE A 15 -7.22 10.57 13.50
CA ILE A 15 -5.92 11.23 13.32
C ILE A 15 -5.70 11.55 11.84
N MET A 16 -5.95 10.60 10.95
CA MET A 16 -5.75 10.78 9.50
C MET A 16 -6.69 11.85 8.93
N ALA A 17 -7.96 11.82 9.30
CA ALA A 17 -8.93 12.85 8.93
C ALA A 17 -8.55 14.23 9.52
N GLY A 18 -8.07 14.26 10.76
CA GLY A 18 -7.62 15.47 11.44
C GLY A 18 -6.43 16.14 10.73
N ILE A 19 -5.45 15.35 10.30
CA ILE A 19 -4.31 15.82 9.51
C ILE A 19 -4.78 16.39 8.16
N GLY A 20 -5.65 15.67 7.46
CA GLY A 20 -6.23 16.13 6.20
C GLY A 20 -6.95 17.47 6.34
N PHE A 21 -7.79 17.60 7.36
CA PHE A 21 -8.53 18.83 7.63
C PHE A 21 -7.63 20.00 8.09
N TRP A 22 -6.58 19.72 8.87
CA TRP A 22 -5.61 20.73 9.28
C TRP A 22 -4.82 21.30 8.09
N LEU A 23 -4.40 20.44 7.16
CA LEU A 23 -3.65 20.85 5.96
C LEU A 23 -4.53 21.53 4.93
N MET A 24 -5.79 21.10 4.79
CA MET A 24 -6.80 21.79 3.97
C MET A 24 -6.87 23.27 4.29
N ARG A 25 -6.90 23.63 5.59
CA ARG A 25 -6.98 25.04 6.03
C ARG A 25 -5.75 25.87 5.66
N LYS A 26 -4.63 25.23 5.32
CA LYS A 26 -3.38 25.91 4.94
C LYS A 26 -3.23 26.09 3.43
N GLN A 27 -4.01 25.38 2.60
CA GLN A 27 -3.95 25.51 1.15
C GLN A 27 -4.72 26.75 0.67
N LYS A 28 -4.04 27.64 -0.07
CA LYS A 28 -4.63 28.86 -0.63
C LYS A 28 -4.55 28.92 -2.15
N ARG A 29 -3.61 28.20 -2.78
CA ARG A 29 -3.39 28.21 -4.24
C ARG A 29 -3.52 26.80 -4.82
N GLN A 30 -3.86 26.70 -6.11
CA GLN A 30 -3.89 25.42 -6.84
C GLN A 30 -2.53 24.71 -6.83
N GLU A 31 -1.42 25.47 -6.89
CA GLU A 31 -0.07 24.91 -6.77
C GLU A 31 0.19 24.27 -5.40
N ASP A 32 -0.38 24.82 -4.32
CA ASP A 32 -0.28 24.22 -2.98
C ASP A 32 -1.10 22.93 -2.87
N PHE A 33 -2.19 22.85 -3.63
CA PHE A 33 -3.04 21.65 -3.68
C PHE A 33 -2.37 20.49 -4.43
N PHE A 34 -1.79 20.76 -5.59
CA PHE A 34 -1.22 19.73 -6.47
C PHE A 34 0.28 19.47 -6.24
N MET A 35 1.04 20.46 -5.78
CA MET A 35 2.51 20.35 -5.63
C MET A 35 3.00 20.57 -4.19
N GLY A 36 2.09 20.90 -3.25
CA GLY A 36 2.42 21.03 -1.83
C GLY A 36 3.46 22.10 -1.55
N GLY A 37 3.52 23.15 -2.39
CA GLY A 37 4.51 24.22 -2.27
C GLY A 37 5.96 23.81 -2.59
N ARG A 38 6.19 22.59 -3.11
CA ARG A 38 7.51 22.04 -3.45
C ARG A 38 8.55 22.06 -2.30
N SER A 39 8.09 22.18 -1.05
CA SER A 39 8.96 22.40 0.11
C SER A 39 9.22 21.15 0.95
N PHE A 40 8.79 19.97 0.49
CA PHE A 40 8.91 18.74 1.27
C PHE A 40 10.36 18.28 1.37
N GLY A 41 10.81 17.95 2.58
CA GLY A 41 12.15 17.41 2.83
C GLY A 41 12.34 16.02 2.21
N LYS A 42 13.60 15.62 1.97
CA LYS A 42 13.94 14.34 1.33
C LYS A 42 13.31 13.14 2.04
N LEU A 43 13.34 13.11 3.37
CA LEU A 43 12.78 12.01 4.16
C LEU A 43 11.27 11.88 3.94
N MET A 44 10.53 12.98 3.95
CA MET A 44 9.08 12.93 3.74
C MET A 44 8.73 12.50 2.31
N GLN A 45 9.52 12.91 1.32
CA GLN A 45 9.34 12.42 -0.06
C GLN A 45 9.61 10.92 -0.19
N THR A 46 10.64 10.39 0.49
CA THR A 46 10.95 8.96 0.49
C THR A 46 9.82 8.14 1.10
N PHE A 47 9.32 8.55 2.26
CA PHE A 47 8.23 7.84 2.92
C PHE A 47 6.89 8.00 2.19
N ALA A 48 6.62 9.17 1.59
CA ALA A 48 5.44 9.34 0.74
C ALA A 48 5.51 8.44 -0.50
N ALA A 49 6.67 8.35 -1.15
CA ALA A 49 6.87 7.42 -2.27
C ALA A 49 6.75 5.95 -1.84
N PHE A 50 7.23 5.61 -0.64
CA PHE A 50 7.08 4.26 -0.07
C PHE A 50 5.61 3.93 0.24
N GLY A 51 4.88 4.84 0.88
CA GLY A 51 3.46 4.68 1.17
C GLY A 51 2.61 4.59 -0.09
N ALA A 52 2.83 5.47 -1.06
CA ALA A 52 2.15 5.43 -2.35
C ALA A 52 2.49 4.19 -3.18
N GLY A 53 3.71 3.67 -3.03
CA GLY A 53 4.17 2.45 -3.70
C GLY A 53 3.72 1.15 -3.02
N THR A 54 3.19 1.22 -1.80
CA THR A 54 2.74 0.04 -1.03
C THR A 54 1.23 0.11 -0.83
N GLY A 55 0.48 -0.49 -1.75
CA GLY A 55 -0.97 -0.57 -1.70
C GLY A 55 -1.47 -1.59 -0.67
N SER A 56 -2.73 -1.46 -0.27
CA SER A 56 -3.42 -2.42 0.61
C SER A 56 -3.46 -3.85 0.06
N ALA A 57 -3.31 -4.01 -1.26
CA ALA A 57 -3.28 -5.30 -1.93
C ALA A 57 -1.92 -6.02 -1.84
N ASP A 58 -0.82 -5.27 -1.69
CA ASP A 58 0.53 -5.83 -1.82
C ASP A 58 0.89 -6.83 -0.71
N PRO A 59 0.58 -6.58 0.58
CA PRO A 59 0.82 -7.58 1.63
C PRO A 59 0.05 -8.88 1.40
N VAL A 60 -1.19 -8.79 0.91
CA VAL A 60 -2.05 -9.96 0.62
C VAL A 60 -1.49 -10.76 -0.56
N ASN A 61 -1.11 -10.07 -1.63
CA ASN A 61 -0.53 -10.70 -2.82
C ASN A 61 0.82 -11.35 -2.50
N THR A 62 1.65 -10.67 -1.71
CA THR A 62 2.97 -11.18 -1.30
C THR A 62 2.83 -12.38 -0.38
N ALA A 63 1.95 -12.31 0.63
CA ALA A 63 1.68 -13.44 1.51
C ALA A 63 1.16 -14.66 0.72
N ARG A 64 0.26 -14.44 -0.25
CA ARG A 64 -0.21 -15.50 -1.16
C ARG A 64 0.94 -16.09 -2.00
N GLY A 65 1.75 -15.24 -2.63
CA GLY A 65 2.87 -15.67 -3.46
C GLY A 65 3.92 -16.45 -2.67
N THR A 66 4.23 -16.00 -1.45
CA THR A 66 5.13 -16.74 -0.53
C THR A 66 4.52 -18.06 -0.06
N PHE A 67 3.20 -18.11 0.15
CA PHE A 67 2.52 -19.35 0.53
C PHE A 67 2.54 -20.39 -0.59
N THR A 68 2.42 -19.99 -1.86
CA THR A 68 2.44 -20.92 -3.00
C THR A 68 3.85 -21.26 -3.47
N ASN A 69 4.76 -20.30 -3.47
CA ASN A 69 6.07 -20.40 -4.13
C ASN A 69 7.25 -20.44 -3.14
N GLY A 70 6.97 -20.48 -1.83
CA GLY A 70 7.99 -20.38 -0.78
C GLY A 70 8.71 -19.03 -0.79
N MET A 71 9.98 -19.02 -0.41
CA MET A 71 10.81 -17.82 -0.30
C MET A 71 10.99 -17.10 -1.65
N SER A 72 10.93 -17.83 -2.77
CA SER A 72 10.96 -17.23 -4.11
C SER A 72 9.81 -16.25 -4.38
N GLY A 73 8.67 -16.39 -3.68
CA GLY A 73 7.54 -15.45 -3.77
C GLY A 73 7.89 -14.00 -3.39
N MET A 74 8.99 -13.78 -2.65
CA MET A 74 9.50 -12.44 -2.34
C MET A 74 9.87 -11.64 -3.60
N TRP A 75 10.21 -12.30 -4.70
CA TRP A 75 10.49 -11.64 -5.98
C TRP A 75 9.30 -10.85 -6.53
N GLY A 76 8.07 -11.23 -6.17
CA GLY A 76 6.85 -10.50 -6.49
C GLY A 76 6.84 -9.06 -5.96
N VAL A 77 7.71 -8.73 -4.99
CA VAL A 77 7.92 -7.36 -4.50
C VAL A 77 9.31 -6.84 -4.83
N MET A 78 10.33 -7.69 -4.76
CA MET A 78 11.73 -7.26 -4.98
C MET A 78 12.00 -6.76 -6.39
N TYR A 79 11.19 -7.09 -7.40
CA TYR A 79 11.37 -6.55 -8.75
C TYR A 79 11.36 -5.01 -8.77
N TRP A 80 10.63 -4.37 -7.85
CA TRP A 80 10.62 -2.92 -7.70
C TRP A 80 12.02 -2.34 -7.44
N LEU A 81 12.92 -3.10 -6.81
CA LEU A 81 14.30 -2.68 -6.59
C LEU A 81 14.99 -2.36 -7.93
N PHE A 82 14.74 -3.15 -8.97
CA PHE A 82 15.30 -2.91 -10.31
C PHE A 82 14.61 -1.78 -11.07
N VAL A 83 13.39 -1.39 -10.69
CA VAL A 83 12.67 -0.25 -11.26
C VAL A 83 13.15 1.07 -10.64
N THR A 84 13.62 1.08 -9.39
CA THR A 84 14.04 2.31 -8.70
C THR A 84 15.06 3.18 -9.46
N PRO A 85 16.07 2.64 -10.18
CA PRO A 85 16.99 3.49 -10.95
C PRO A 85 16.29 4.26 -12.08
N VAL A 86 15.22 3.69 -12.67
CA VAL A 86 14.41 4.35 -13.70
C VAL A 86 13.68 5.56 -13.10
N TYR A 87 13.24 5.49 -11.85
CA TYR A 87 12.66 6.62 -11.14
C TYR A 87 13.66 7.75 -10.90
N TRP A 88 14.91 7.44 -10.59
CA TRP A 88 15.94 8.47 -10.39
C TRP A 88 16.26 9.22 -11.68
N ILE A 89 16.33 8.49 -12.80
CA ILE A 89 16.58 9.08 -14.12
C ILE A 89 15.37 9.93 -14.55
N SER A 90 14.16 9.37 -14.48
CA SER A 90 12.93 10.08 -14.89
C SER A 90 12.63 11.29 -13.99
N ALA A 91 12.99 11.26 -12.71
CA ALA A 91 12.83 12.40 -11.80
C ALA A 91 13.61 13.66 -12.25
N VAL A 92 14.69 13.51 -13.03
CA VAL A 92 15.39 14.67 -13.62
C VAL A 92 14.52 15.35 -14.67
N TRP A 93 13.82 14.55 -15.49
CA TRP A 93 12.94 15.04 -16.55
C TRP A 93 11.74 15.73 -15.93
N TYR A 94 11.08 15.10 -14.95
CA TYR A 94 9.94 15.69 -14.24
C TYR A 94 10.26 17.04 -13.61
N ARG A 95 11.46 17.20 -13.03
CA ARG A 95 11.90 18.48 -12.47
C ARG A 95 12.15 19.57 -13.53
N ARG A 96 12.50 19.20 -14.76
CA ARG A 96 12.73 20.14 -15.87
C ARG A 96 11.45 20.55 -16.58
N MET A 97 10.48 19.65 -16.70
CA MET A 97 9.22 19.90 -17.43
C MET A 97 8.34 20.96 -16.76
N ARG A 98 8.44 21.15 -15.43
CA ARG A 98 7.67 22.15 -14.64
C ARG A 98 6.15 22.14 -14.85
N CYS A 99 5.61 21.15 -15.55
CA CYS A 99 4.18 20.90 -15.73
C CYS A 99 3.52 20.53 -14.39
N MET A 100 2.25 20.90 -14.24
CA MET A 100 1.45 20.52 -13.07
C MET A 100 0.93 19.08 -13.18
N THR A 101 0.52 18.69 -14.38
CA THR A 101 0.07 17.32 -14.68
C THR A 101 0.83 16.73 -15.87
N LEU A 102 0.82 15.40 -15.97
CA LEU A 102 1.35 14.70 -17.15
C LEU A 102 0.54 15.02 -18.41
N GLY A 103 -0.76 15.30 -18.27
CA GLY A 103 -1.61 15.75 -19.37
C GLY A 103 -1.14 17.08 -19.97
N ASP A 104 -0.75 18.04 -19.13
CA ASP A 104 -0.20 19.32 -19.59
C ASP A 104 1.08 19.13 -20.41
N TRP A 105 1.93 18.19 -19.98
CA TRP A 105 3.14 17.85 -20.74
C TRP A 105 2.82 17.29 -22.12
N PHE A 106 1.78 16.45 -22.27
CA PHE A 106 1.35 15.98 -23.59
C PHE A 106 0.84 17.13 -24.46
N VAL A 107 0.17 18.12 -23.88
CA VAL A 107 -0.24 19.33 -24.61
C VAL A 107 0.96 20.14 -25.06
N GLU A 108 1.96 20.35 -24.19
CA GLU A 108 3.18 21.11 -24.51
C GLU A 108 4.05 20.39 -25.54
N ARG A 109 4.20 19.06 -25.42
CA ARG A 109 5.09 18.26 -26.28
C ARG A 109 4.55 18.03 -27.69
N TYR A 110 3.24 17.87 -27.82
CA TYR A 110 2.56 17.56 -29.08
C TYR A 110 1.68 18.70 -29.60
N GLU A 111 1.68 19.85 -28.91
CA GLU A 111 0.90 21.05 -29.25
C GLU A 111 -0.61 20.79 -29.45
N SER A 112 -1.11 19.70 -28.86
CA SER A 112 -2.48 19.22 -29.10
C SER A 112 -3.22 19.00 -27.80
N LYS A 113 -4.23 19.85 -27.56
CA LYS A 113 -5.16 19.72 -26.44
C LYS A 113 -5.90 18.37 -26.45
N ARG A 114 -6.14 17.80 -27.64
CA ARG A 114 -6.85 16.52 -27.79
C ARG A 114 -6.05 15.35 -27.20
N ILE A 115 -4.72 15.37 -27.36
CA ILE A 115 -3.84 14.33 -26.81
C ILE A 115 -3.78 14.45 -25.28
N GLY A 116 -3.67 15.67 -24.74
CA GLY A 116 -3.72 15.90 -23.29
C GLY A 116 -5.03 15.41 -22.66
N VAL A 117 -6.18 15.68 -23.30
CA VAL A 117 -7.49 15.19 -22.85
C VAL A 117 -7.57 13.66 -22.94
N ALA A 118 -7.08 13.06 -24.03
CA ALA A 118 -7.07 11.60 -24.16
C ALA A 118 -6.24 10.94 -23.04
N TYR A 119 -5.08 11.52 -22.70
CA TYR A 119 -4.26 11.07 -21.59
C TYR A 119 -4.98 11.21 -20.23
N ALA A 120 -5.64 12.35 -20.00
CA ALA A 120 -6.40 12.57 -18.76
C ALA A 120 -7.54 11.55 -18.60
N LEU A 121 -8.30 11.28 -19.68
CA LEU A 121 -9.36 10.26 -19.68
C LEU A 121 -8.81 8.86 -19.41
N PHE A 122 -7.71 8.50 -20.06
CA PHE A 122 -7.02 7.24 -19.80
C PHE A 122 -6.58 7.13 -18.33
N GLY A 123 -5.96 8.18 -17.79
CA GLY A 123 -5.54 8.24 -16.39
C GLY A 123 -6.70 8.07 -15.41
N CYS A 124 -7.82 8.77 -15.64
CA CYS A 124 -9.04 8.61 -14.84
C CYS A 124 -9.57 7.17 -14.87
N PHE A 125 -9.65 6.56 -16.05
CA PHE A 125 -10.09 5.17 -16.20
C PHE A 125 -9.14 4.20 -15.49
N TYR A 126 -7.83 4.38 -15.67
CA TYR A 126 -6.81 3.57 -15.02
C TYR A 126 -6.91 3.64 -13.49
N TYR A 127 -6.97 4.85 -12.92
CA TYR A 127 -7.08 5.02 -11.47
C TYR A 127 -8.43 4.56 -10.91
N MET A 128 -9.50 4.59 -11.70
CA MET A 128 -10.78 3.99 -11.31
C MET A 128 -10.67 2.48 -11.14
N VAL A 129 -10.04 1.78 -12.10
CA VAL A 129 -9.81 0.32 -12.02
C VAL A 129 -8.83 0.00 -10.90
N TYR A 130 -7.73 0.74 -10.80
CA TYR A 130 -6.72 0.54 -9.77
C TYR A 130 -7.27 0.80 -8.36
N GLY A 131 -8.06 1.85 -8.18
CA GLY A 131 -8.75 2.14 -6.93
C GLY A 131 -9.72 1.01 -6.54
N ALA A 132 -10.49 0.47 -7.49
CA ALA A 132 -11.39 -0.66 -7.24
C ALA A 132 -10.63 -1.91 -6.74
N MET A 133 -9.44 -2.18 -7.27
CA MET A 133 -8.57 -3.26 -6.78
C MET A 133 -8.16 -3.05 -5.32
N LEU A 134 -7.75 -1.84 -4.95
CA LEU A 134 -7.35 -1.51 -3.57
C LEU A 134 -8.51 -1.67 -2.58
N PHE A 135 -9.71 -1.21 -2.94
CA PHE A 135 -10.90 -1.40 -2.10
C PHE A 135 -11.25 -2.88 -1.96
N THR A 136 -11.19 -3.65 -3.04
CA THR A 136 -11.47 -5.10 -3.00
C THR A 136 -10.50 -5.83 -2.06
N ALA A 137 -9.22 -5.45 -2.06
CA ALA A 137 -8.23 -6.01 -1.13
C ALA A 137 -8.58 -5.71 0.32
N ILE A 138 -8.98 -4.46 0.64
CA ILE A 138 -9.45 -4.08 1.99
C ILE A 138 -10.63 -4.95 2.42
N GLY A 139 -11.61 -5.16 1.53
CA GLY A 139 -12.78 -6.00 1.82
C GLY A 139 -12.40 -7.45 2.12
N LYS A 140 -11.46 -8.04 1.34
CA LYS A 140 -10.99 -9.42 1.56
C LYS A 140 -10.23 -9.61 2.87
N VAL A 141 -9.51 -8.59 3.33
CA VAL A 141 -8.82 -8.63 4.63
C VAL A 141 -9.79 -8.39 5.78
N ALA A 142 -10.78 -7.52 5.59
CA ALA A 142 -11.75 -7.17 6.64
C ALA A 142 -12.77 -8.30 6.93
N ALA A 143 -13.18 -9.07 5.92
CA ALA A 143 -14.22 -10.10 6.08
C ALA A 143 -13.86 -11.19 7.11
N PRO A 144 -12.67 -11.84 7.07
CA PRO A 144 -12.29 -12.82 8.10
C PRO A 144 -12.18 -12.22 9.52
N LEU A 145 -11.92 -10.92 9.62
CA LEU A 145 -11.68 -10.22 10.88
C LEU A 145 -12.96 -9.75 11.58
N MET A 146 -13.98 -9.37 10.80
CA MET A 146 -15.23 -8.77 11.30
C MET A 146 -16.46 -9.70 11.13
N GLY A 147 -16.30 -10.84 10.45
CA GLY A 147 -17.40 -11.74 10.05
C GLY A 147 -17.89 -11.45 8.63
N ASP A 148 -18.85 -12.20 8.10
CA ASP A 148 -19.33 -12.00 6.70
C ASP A 148 -20.40 -10.90 6.56
N THR A 149 -20.96 -10.45 7.69
CA THR A 149 -22.05 -9.46 7.70
C THR A 149 -21.79 -8.34 8.70
N LEU A 150 -22.09 -7.11 8.27
CA LEU A 150 -22.13 -5.93 9.14
C LEU A 150 -23.57 -5.37 9.08
N PHE A 151 -24.23 -5.22 10.23
CA PHE A 151 -25.64 -4.77 10.30
C PHE A 151 -26.63 -5.65 9.49
N GLY A 152 -26.36 -6.94 9.34
CA GLY A 152 -27.21 -7.87 8.58
C GLY A 152 -27.07 -7.78 7.05
N MET A 153 -26.13 -6.97 6.53
CA MET A 153 -25.80 -6.91 5.11
C MET A 153 -24.38 -7.41 4.84
N PRO A 154 -24.09 -7.92 3.63
CA PRO A 154 -22.74 -8.31 3.25
C PRO A 154 -21.75 -7.14 3.36
N LEU A 155 -20.57 -7.39 3.94
CA LEU A 155 -19.55 -6.37 4.21
C LEU A 155 -19.17 -5.51 3.00
N GLN A 156 -19.18 -6.11 1.81
CA GLN A 156 -18.90 -5.42 0.54
C GLN A 156 -19.81 -4.21 0.30
N TYR A 157 -21.06 -4.24 0.78
CA TYR A 157 -22.03 -3.17 0.56
C TYR A 157 -22.09 -2.15 1.69
N THR A 158 -21.52 -2.47 2.86
CA THR A 158 -21.61 -1.61 4.06
C THR A 158 -20.26 -0.98 4.39
N LEU A 159 -19.21 -1.79 4.50
CA LEU A 159 -17.90 -1.30 4.93
C LEU A 159 -17.19 -0.53 3.79
N LEU A 160 -17.27 -1.05 2.56
CA LEU A 160 -16.57 -0.47 1.41
C LEU A 160 -17.01 0.98 1.14
N PRO A 161 -18.31 1.32 1.09
CA PRO A 161 -18.74 2.69 0.88
C PRO A 161 -18.37 3.62 2.04
N ILE A 162 -18.42 3.14 3.29
CA ILE A 162 -18.02 3.94 4.46
C ILE A 162 -16.55 4.32 4.37
N ILE A 163 -15.67 3.34 4.12
CA ILE A 163 -14.23 3.60 3.96
C ILE A 163 -14.00 4.52 2.76
N ALA A 164 -14.67 4.27 1.63
CA ALA A 164 -14.55 5.12 0.45
C ALA A 164 -14.93 6.58 0.75
N VAL A 165 -16.05 6.83 1.45
CA VAL A 165 -16.47 8.18 1.82
C VAL A 165 -15.44 8.84 2.73
N ILE A 166 -14.92 8.13 3.75
CA ILE A 166 -13.91 8.68 4.66
C ILE A 166 -12.64 9.05 3.88
N VAL A 167 -12.12 8.12 3.07
CA VAL A 167 -10.88 8.27 2.29
C VAL A 167 -11.00 9.38 1.25
N ILE A 168 -12.10 9.42 0.52
CA ILE A 168 -12.37 10.47 -0.48
C ILE A 168 -12.51 11.82 0.23
N THR A 169 -13.19 11.88 1.37
CA THR A 169 -13.39 13.15 2.08
C THR A 169 -12.07 13.73 2.56
N TYR A 170 -11.26 12.99 3.32
CA TYR A 170 -9.99 13.56 3.80
C TYR A 170 -8.95 13.72 2.69
N GLY A 171 -8.98 12.85 1.67
CA GLY A 171 -8.06 12.89 0.54
C GLY A 171 -8.32 14.07 -0.40
N LEU A 172 -9.58 14.31 -0.78
CA LEU A 172 -9.95 15.46 -1.62
C LEU A 172 -9.74 16.77 -0.88
N LEU A 173 -10.03 16.83 0.42
CA LEU A 173 -9.92 18.07 1.18
C LEU A 173 -8.46 18.46 1.44
N GLY A 174 -7.57 17.51 1.68
CA GLY A 174 -6.19 17.80 2.10
C GLY A 174 -5.15 17.97 0.98
N GLY A 175 -5.50 17.60 -0.27
CA GLY A 175 -4.59 17.67 -1.42
C GLY A 175 -3.29 16.86 -1.24
N ILE A 176 -2.26 17.16 -2.04
CA ILE A 176 -1.01 16.37 -2.04
C ILE A 176 -0.25 16.47 -0.71
N ALA A 177 -0.38 17.58 0.00
CA ALA A 177 0.27 17.76 1.29
C ALA A 177 -0.29 16.80 2.34
N ALA A 178 -1.61 16.65 2.40
CA ALA A 178 -2.22 15.66 3.29
C ALA A 178 -1.84 14.25 2.88
N ALA A 179 -1.85 13.94 1.58
CA ALA A 179 -1.41 12.64 1.07
C ALA A 179 0.00 12.29 1.56
N TYR A 180 0.96 13.21 1.45
CA TYR A 180 2.33 12.98 1.91
C TYR A 180 2.44 12.71 3.42
N TRP A 181 1.66 13.42 4.23
CA TRP A 181 1.64 13.19 5.68
C TRP A 181 0.94 11.88 6.05
N THR A 182 -0.15 11.54 5.38
CA THR A 182 -0.84 10.26 5.59
C THR A 182 0.03 9.09 5.14
N ASP A 183 0.70 9.20 4.01
CA ASP A 183 1.59 8.17 3.47
C ASP A 183 2.82 7.96 4.36
N LEU A 184 3.34 9.03 4.97
CA LEU A 184 4.41 8.93 5.97
C LEU A 184 3.98 8.09 7.18
N ILE A 185 2.83 8.40 7.77
CA ILE A 185 2.32 7.68 8.94
C ILE A 185 2.00 6.24 8.56
N GLN A 186 1.33 6.03 7.43
CA GLN A 186 0.99 4.69 6.92
C GLN A 186 2.23 3.86 6.61
N GLY A 187 3.23 4.45 5.97
CA GLY A 187 4.49 3.77 5.68
C GLY A 187 5.20 3.32 6.96
N ILE A 188 5.25 4.18 7.98
CA ILE A 188 5.81 3.82 9.30
C ILE A 188 4.99 2.69 9.94
N CYS A 189 3.66 2.78 9.91
CA CYS A 189 2.79 1.73 10.44
C CYS A 189 3.00 0.39 9.71
N ILE A 190 3.13 0.39 8.39
CA ILE A 190 3.39 -0.82 7.59
C ILE A 190 4.72 -1.46 8.02
N ILE A 191 5.78 -0.67 8.16
CA ILE A 191 7.10 -1.19 8.58
C ILE A 191 7.02 -1.78 9.99
N LEU A 192 6.43 -1.05 10.94
CA LEU A 192 6.29 -1.51 12.32
C LEU A 192 5.44 -2.78 12.41
N LEU A 193 4.29 -2.82 11.73
CA LEU A 193 3.42 -3.99 11.70
C LEU A 193 4.11 -5.18 11.04
N SER A 194 4.87 -4.96 9.96
CA SER A 194 5.62 -6.02 9.28
C SER A 194 6.69 -6.65 10.18
N VAL A 195 7.45 -5.81 10.91
CA VAL A 195 8.45 -6.30 11.88
C VAL A 195 7.78 -7.02 13.05
N LEU A 196 6.65 -6.49 13.53
CA LEU A 196 5.89 -7.09 14.63
C LEU A 196 5.30 -8.45 14.22
N LEU A 197 4.88 -8.64 12.97
CA LEU A 197 4.33 -9.92 12.51
C LEU A 197 5.33 -11.08 12.55
N ILE A 198 6.64 -10.83 12.46
CA ILE A 198 7.67 -11.88 12.45
C ILE A 198 7.63 -12.74 13.74
N PRO A 199 7.77 -12.16 14.96
CA PRO A 199 7.72 -12.95 16.18
C PRO A 199 6.37 -13.64 16.41
N PHE A 200 5.25 -13.00 16.06
CA PHE A 200 3.93 -13.63 16.16
C PHE A 200 3.75 -14.81 15.20
N GLY A 201 4.30 -14.69 13.99
CA GLY A 201 4.32 -15.79 13.02
C GLY A 201 5.15 -16.97 13.52
N LEU A 202 6.36 -16.69 14.04
CA LEU A 202 7.23 -17.73 14.60
C LEU A 202 6.60 -18.40 15.82
N SER A 203 5.99 -17.64 16.73
CA SER A 203 5.30 -18.23 17.90
C SER A 203 4.14 -19.13 17.47
N ALA A 204 3.39 -18.74 16.44
CA ALA A 204 2.30 -19.57 15.91
C ALA A 204 2.79 -20.87 15.27
N VAL A 205 3.98 -20.86 14.64
CA VAL A 205 4.62 -22.07 14.12
C VAL A 205 5.05 -22.99 15.26
N VAL A 206 5.70 -22.44 16.30
CA VAL A 206 6.14 -23.19 17.48
C VAL A 206 4.95 -23.79 18.23
N GLU A 207 3.87 -23.04 18.43
CA GLU A 207 2.65 -23.53 19.09
C GLU A 207 2.03 -24.71 18.34
N LYS A 208 2.08 -24.69 17.00
CA LYS A 208 1.42 -25.70 16.16
C LYS A 208 2.25 -26.95 15.89
N PHE A 209 3.58 -26.80 15.80
CA PHE A 209 4.48 -27.87 15.33
C PHE A 209 5.70 -28.10 16.25
N GLY A 210 5.91 -27.25 17.25
CA GLY A 210 7.03 -27.33 18.18
C GLY A 210 6.79 -28.32 19.33
N LYS A 211 7.87 -28.61 20.06
CA LYS A 211 7.85 -29.37 21.31
C LYS A 211 7.78 -28.39 22.50
N ASN A 212 7.34 -28.86 23.67
CA ASN A 212 7.07 -28.01 24.84
C ASN A 212 8.28 -27.18 25.36
N ASP A 213 9.52 -27.49 24.94
CA ASP A 213 10.74 -26.75 25.30
C ASP A 213 11.26 -25.83 24.18
N ASP A 214 10.60 -25.78 23.03
CA ASP A 214 11.04 -24.98 21.88
C ASP A 214 10.76 -23.49 22.09
N GLY A 215 11.77 -22.65 21.88
CA GLY A 215 11.67 -21.20 21.94
C GLY A 215 11.22 -20.56 20.63
N LEU A 216 11.09 -19.24 20.62
CA LEU A 216 10.62 -18.49 19.43
C LEU A 216 11.56 -18.64 18.21
N ILE A 217 12.86 -18.76 18.44
CA ILE A 217 13.86 -18.93 17.37
C ILE A 217 13.84 -20.36 16.79
N ASP A 218 13.39 -21.36 17.57
CA ASP A 218 13.19 -22.72 17.08
C ASP A 218 12.10 -22.80 16.02
N GLY A 219 11.23 -21.79 15.92
CA GLY A 219 10.28 -21.65 14.82
C GLY A 219 10.95 -21.72 13.44
N PHE A 220 12.15 -21.16 13.28
CA PHE A 220 12.91 -21.28 12.04
C PHE A 220 13.38 -22.71 11.77
N ARG A 221 13.83 -23.43 12.81
CA ARG A 221 14.24 -24.83 12.69
C ARG A 221 13.05 -25.70 12.30
N ILE A 222 11.92 -25.53 12.99
CA ILE A 222 10.67 -26.26 12.72
C ILE A 222 10.19 -26.00 11.28
N MET A 223 10.30 -24.78 10.77
CA MET A 223 9.99 -24.48 9.37
C MET A 223 10.84 -25.30 8.40
N HIS A 224 12.15 -25.43 8.65
CA HIS A 224 13.05 -26.23 7.80
C HIS A 224 12.81 -27.74 7.94
N GLU A 225 12.30 -28.21 9.09
CA GLU A 225 11.92 -29.61 9.28
C GLU A 225 10.60 -29.96 8.56
N GLN A 226 9.67 -29.00 8.49
CA GLN A 226 8.33 -29.22 7.91
C GLN A 226 8.27 -28.95 6.40
N LEU A 227 9.08 -28.03 5.89
CA LEU A 227 9.08 -27.63 4.48
C LEU A 227 10.29 -28.24 3.75
N GLY A 228 10.08 -28.69 2.51
CA GLY A 228 11.18 -29.14 1.67
C GLY A 228 12.15 -28.01 1.32
N GLU A 229 13.41 -28.35 1.02
CA GLU A 229 14.46 -27.37 0.67
C GLU A 229 14.06 -26.41 -0.46
N GLU A 230 13.20 -26.88 -1.39
CA GLU A 230 12.67 -26.07 -2.49
C GLU A 230 11.93 -24.81 -2.00
N ALA A 231 11.24 -24.87 -0.85
CA ALA A 231 10.52 -23.73 -0.29
C ALA A 231 11.46 -22.60 0.20
N PHE A 232 12.74 -22.89 0.39
CA PHE A 232 13.76 -21.91 0.80
C PHE A 232 14.64 -21.44 -0.37
N THR A 233 14.41 -21.98 -1.57
CA THR A 233 15.13 -21.53 -2.76
C THR A 233 14.68 -20.12 -3.15
N ILE A 234 15.63 -19.22 -3.33
CA ILE A 234 15.37 -17.83 -3.74
C ILE A 234 15.32 -17.75 -5.27
N ILE A 235 16.19 -18.47 -5.98
CA ILE A 235 16.30 -18.41 -7.44
C ILE A 235 16.23 -19.83 -8.01
N GLY A 236 15.41 -20.04 -9.05
CA GLY A 236 15.37 -21.30 -9.79
C GLY A 236 14.61 -22.45 -9.12
N GLY A 237 13.77 -22.16 -8.12
CA GLY A 237 12.86 -23.16 -7.54
C GLY A 237 11.84 -23.66 -8.57
N SER A 238 11.50 -24.94 -8.51
CA SER A 238 10.46 -25.60 -9.32
C SER A 238 9.08 -24.90 -9.21
N THR A 239 8.83 -24.27 -8.06
CA THR A 239 7.63 -23.51 -7.70
C THR A 239 7.72 -22.01 -7.99
N ALA A 240 8.88 -21.49 -8.44
CA ALA A 240 9.06 -20.06 -8.74
C ALA A 240 8.36 -19.61 -10.05
N SER A 241 7.84 -20.55 -10.84
CA SER A 241 7.03 -20.23 -12.02
C SER A 241 5.59 -19.94 -11.58
N GLU A 242 5.23 -18.66 -11.47
CA GLU A 242 3.83 -18.24 -11.31
C GLU A 242 2.95 -18.58 -12.53
N PHE A 243 3.54 -19.14 -13.58
CA PHE A 243 2.83 -19.71 -14.72
C PHE A 243 2.96 -21.23 -14.67
N PRO A 244 1.86 -21.99 -14.46
CA PRO A 244 1.86 -23.42 -14.76
C PRO A 244 2.16 -23.69 -16.24
#